data_AF-A0A820K738-F1
#
_entry.id   AF-A0A820K738-F1
#
_cell.length_a   1.000
_cell.length_b   1.000
_cell.length_c   1.000
_cell.angle_alpha   90.00
_cell.angle_beta   90.00
_cell.angle_gamma   90.00
#
_symmetry.space_group_name_H-M   'P 1'
#
loop_
_entity.id
_entity.type
_entity.pdbx_description
1 polymer ?
#
loop_
_entity_poly.entity_id
_entity_poly.type
_entity_poly.pdbx_seq_one_letter_code
_entity_poly.pdbx_strand_id
1 'polypeptide(L)'
;GSFIAEADINMLESAKNRDELLKISRNGQNVMNQIEQSRKPIVAAIAGSCLGGGFEVALACHYRIAMNDKRTGFGVPEIKLGLLPGAG
;
A
#
# COMPACT_ATOMS: atom_id res chain seq x y z
N GLY A 1 -4.27 15.56 -6.94
CA GLY A 1 -3.22 15.19 -5.99
C GLY A 1 -3.51 13.80 -5.49
N SER A 2 -2.48 13.04 -5.13
CA SER A 2 -2.58 11.71 -4.53
C SER A 2 -1.95 11.73 -3.14
N PHE A 3 -2.36 10.77 -2.29
CA PHE A 3 -1.74 10.53 -1.00
C PHE A 3 -0.43 9.75 -1.18
N ILE A 4 -0.52 8.58 -1.81
CA ILE A 4 0.62 7.77 -2.25
C ILE A 4 0.34 7.38 -3.70
N ALA A 5 1.32 7.60 -4.58
CA ALA A 5 1.26 7.11 -5.96
C ALA A 5 1.57 5.61 -5.98
N GLU A 6 0.84 4.83 -6.79
CA GLU A 6 1.07 3.39 -6.93
C GLU A 6 2.52 3.11 -7.33
N ALA A 7 3.05 2.00 -6.81
CA ALA A 7 4.37 1.52 -7.19
C ALA A 7 4.40 1.19 -8.69
N ASP A 8 5.54 1.44 -9.33
CA ASP A 8 5.75 1.08 -10.72
C ASP A 8 5.62 -0.44 -10.90
N ILE A 9 4.64 -0.89 -11.70
CA ILE A 9 4.40 -2.30 -11.97
C ILE A 9 5.62 -3.00 -12.59
N ASN A 10 6.48 -2.23 -13.28
CA ASN A 10 7.74 -2.74 -13.83
C ASN A 10 8.67 -3.28 -12.74
N MET A 11 8.53 -2.83 -11.48
CA MET A 11 9.28 -3.35 -10.35
C MET A 11 8.95 -4.83 -10.08
N LEU A 12 7.70 -5.25 -10.28
CA LEU A 12 7.28 -6.64 -10.14
C LEU A 12 7.70 -7.50 -11.35
N GLU A 13 7.68 -6.93 -12.55
CA GLU A 13 8.14 -7.61 -13.76
C GLU A 13 9.64 -7.92 -13.74
N SER A 14 10.42 -7.18 -12.95
CA SER A 14 11.86 -7.39 -12.81
C SER A 14 12.25 -8.67 -12.07
N ALA A 15 11.33 -9.26 -11.31
CA ALA A 15 11.55 -10.48 -10.55
C ALA A 15 11.50 -11.71 -11.46
N LYS A 16 12.59 -12.48 -11.52
CA LYS A 16 12.80 -13.55 -12.52
C LYS A 16 12.28 -14.91 -12.06
N ASN A 17 11.99 -15.05 -10.78
CA ASN A 17 11.56 -16.30 -10.19
C ASN A 17 10.62 -16.06 -8.99
N ARG A 18 9.95 -17.14 -8.57
CA ARG A 18 9.00 -17.12 -7.45
C ARG A 18 9.63 -16.62 -6.16
N ASP A 19 10.87 -16.97 -5.87
CA ASP A 19 11.52 -16.64 -4.60
C ASP A 19 11.83 -15.15 -4.49
N GLU A 20 12.18 -14.50 -5.60
CA GLU A 20 12.35 -13.04 -5.68
C GLU A 20 11.02 -12.31 -5.44
N LEU A 21 9.93 -12.74 -6.09
CA LEU A 21 8.60 -12.17 -5.86
C LEU A 21 8.13 -12.33 -4.41
N LEU A 22 8.35 -13.52 -3.83
CA LEU A 22 8.01 -13.77 -2.43
C LEU A 22 8.82 -12.88 -1.48
N LYS A 23 10.09 -12.61 -1.77
CA LYS A 23 10.91 -11.69 -0.98
C LYS A 23 10.38 -10.26 -1.05
N ILE A 24 9.97 -9.78 -2.23
CA ILE A 24 9.38 -8.44 -2.39
C ILE A 24 8.12 -8.30 -1.53
N SER A 25 7.18 -9.25 -1.66
CA SER A 25 5.93 -9.25 -0.88
C SER A 25 6.19 -9.31 0.63
N ARG A 26 7.06 -10.23 1.08
CA ARG A 26 7.42 -10.36 2.51
C ARG A 26 8.08 -9.11 3.06
N ASN A 27 8.93 -8.44 2.28
CA ASN A 27 9.55 -7.19 2.71
C ASN A 27 8.51 -6.08 2.87
N GLY A 28 7.54 -5.98 1.96
CA GLY A 28 6.40 -5.07 2.09
C GLY A 28 5.61 -5.35 3.37
N GLN A 29 5.23 -6.62 3.60
CA GLN A 29 4.53 -7.06 4.81
C GLN A 29 5.30 -6.77 6.10
N ASN A 30 6.62 -6.96 6.10
CA ASN A 30 7.43 -6.66 7.26
C ASN A 30 7.38 -5.17 7.62
N VAL A 31 7.36 -4.27 6.64
CA VAL A 31 7.22 -2.83 6.88
C VAL A 31 5.83 -2.51 7.42
N MET A 32 4.77 -3.07 6.83
CA MET A 32 3.40 -2.87 7.34
C MET A 32 3.25 -3.37 8.78
N ASN A 33 3.79 -4.55 9.08
CA ASN A 33 3.79 -5.11 10.43
C ASN A 33 4.52 -4.21 11.44
N GLN A 34 5.62 -3.55 11.04
CA GLN A 34 6.31 -2.61 11.91
C GLN A 34 5.46 -1.36 12.21
N ILE A 35 4.69 -0.87 11.23
CA ILE A 35 3.76 0.24 11.43
C ILE A 35 2.63 -0.19 12.37
N GLU A 36 2.02 -1.34 12.11
CA GLU A 36 0.91 -1.89 12.91
C GLU A 36 1.32 -2.16 14.36
N GLN A 37 2.52 -2.72 14.57
CA GLN A 37 3.04 -3.06 15.91
C GLN A 37 3.77 -1.91 16.59
N SER A 38 3.78 -0.72 16.00
CA SER A 38 4.48 0.43 16.58
C SER A 38 3.88 0.79 17.93
N ARG A 39 4.74 0.91 18.94
CA ARG A 39 4.34 1.39 20.29
C ARG A 39 3.91 2.86 20.29
N LYS A 40 4.23 3.60 19.22
CA LYS A 40 3.78 4.98 19.01
C LYS A 40 2.61 4.96 18.02
N PRO A 41 1.48 5.63 18.33
CA PRO A 41 0.37 5.74 17.40
C PRO A 41 0.81 6.42 16.09
N ILE A 42 0.37 5.86 14.96
CA ILE A 42 0.65 6.36 13.61
C ILE A 42 -0.70 6.66 12.95
N VAL A 43 -0.85 7.89 12.46
CA VAL A 43 -2.08 8.36 11.81
C VAL A 43 -1.80 8.67 10.34
N ALA A 44 -2.53 8.02 9.44
CA ALA A 44 -2.51 8.36 8.01
C ALA A 44 -3.40 9.59 7.76
N ALA A 45 -2.79 10.69 7.35
CA ALA A 45 -3.49 11.90 6.91
C ALA A 45 -3.62 11.88 5.37
N ILE A 46 -4.80 11.52 4.87
CA ILE A 46 -5.03 11.13 3.49
C ILE A 46 -5.71 12.27 2.73
N ALA A 47 -5.05 12.77 1.69
CA ALA A 47 -5.59 13.74 0.75
C ALA A 47 -5.44 13.23 -0.69
N GLY A 48 -6.54 13.17 -1.43
CA GLY A 48 -6.53 12.65 -2.80
C GLY A 48 -6.52 11.11 -2.88
N SER A 49 -6.18 10.56 -4.04
CA SER A 49 -6.21 9.13 -4.28
C SER A 49 -5.24 8.35 -3.37
N CYS A 50 -5.75 7.29 -2.74
CA CYS A 50 -5.03 6.35 -1.88
C CYS A 50 -5.35 4.95 -2.40
N LEU A 51 -4.57 4.48 -3.37
CA LEU A 51 -4.82 3.25 -4.11
C LEU A 51 -3.67 2.25 -3.96
N GLY A 52 -4.01 0.97 -4.08
CA GLY A 52 -3.09 -0.15 -4.05
C GLY A 52 -2.20 -0.17 -2.81
N GLY A 53 -0.88 -0.30 -3.00
CA GLY A 53 0.09 -0.25 -1.90
C GLY A 53 0.00 1.02 -1.03
N GLY A 54 -0.45 2.15 -1.59
CA GLY A 54 -0.73 3.35 -0.80
C GLY A 54 -1.88 3.18 0.19
N PHE A 55 -2.86 2.37 -0.15
CA PHE A 55 -3.96 2.00 0.74
C PHE A 55 -3.54 0.92 1.75
N GLU A 56 -2.70 -0.05 1.36
CA GLU A 56 -2.10 -1.02 2.29
C GLU A 56 -1.31 -0.30 3.41
N VAL A 57 -0.51 0.73 3.08
CA VAL A 57 0.15 1.59 4.09
C VAL A 57 -0.86 2.26 5.02
N ALA A 58 -1.93 2.83 4.47
CA ALA A 58 -2.96 3.49 5.26
C ALA A 58 -3.69 2.51 6.18
N LEU A 59 -3.90 1.26 5.76
CA LEU A 59 -4.51 0.19 6.55
C LEU A 59 -3.60 -0.26 7.70
N ALA A 60 -2.28 -0.32 7.48
CA ALA A 60 -1.30 -0.63 8.53
C ALA A 60 -1.24 0.43 9.65
N CYS A 61 -1.67 1.67 9.38
CA CYS A 61 -1.69 2.75 10.39
C CYS A 61 -2.75 2.50 11.48
N HIS A 62 -2.62 3.15 12.62
CA HIS A 62 -3.56 2.99 13.75
C HIS A 62 -4.85 3.78 13.55
N TYR A 63 -4.76 4.90 12.84
CA TYR A 63 -5.90 5.74 12.51
C TYR A 63 -5.76 6.35 11.13
N ARG A 64 -6.88 6.67 10.50
CA ARG A 64 -6.95 7.26 9.15
C ARG A 64 -7.85 8.47 9.20
N ILE A 65 -7.35 9.60 8.72
CA ILE A 65 -8.11 10.84 8.56
C ILE A 65 -8.09 11.18 7.07
N ALA A 66 -9.26 11.28 6.47
CA ALA A 66 -9.41 11.50 5.04
C ALA A 66 -10.02 12.87 4.75
N MET A 67 -9.48 13.57 3.76
CA MET A 67 -10.10 14.78 3.23
C MET A 67 -11.41 14.43 2.53
N ASN A 68 -12.52 15.06 2.95
CA ASN A 68 -13.82 14.93 2.29
C ASN A 68 -13.86 15.75 0.99
N ASP A 69 -13.20 15.22 -0.04
CA ASP A 69 -13.07 15.82 -1.37
C ASP A 69 -13.34 14.74 -2.42
N LYS A 70 -13.96 15.11 -3.55
CA LYS A 70 -14.31 14.17 -4.63
C LYS A 70 -13.10 13.44 -5.23
N ARG A 71 -11.89 13.99 -5.09
CA ARG A 71 -10.63 13.40 -5.55
C ARG A 71 -10.07 12.39 -4.56
N THR A 72 -10.56 12.37 -3.31
CA THR A 72 -10.15 11.39 -2.31
C THR A 72 -10.88 10.09 -2.57
N GLY A 73 -10.13 9.06 -2.96
CA GLY A 73 -10.66 7.74 -3.27
C GLY A 73 -9.73 6.65 -2.72
N PHE A 74 -10.34 5.53 -2.33
CA PHE A 74 -9.66 4.39 -1.72
C PHE A 74 -9.92 3.13 -2.54
N GLY A 75 -8.95 2.22 -2.57
CA GLY A 75 -9.17 0.92 -3.15
C GLY A 75 -7.88 0.18 -3.49
N VAL A 76 -8.06 -1.09 -3.83
CA VAL A 76 -7.01 -2.01 -4.26
C VAL A 76 -7.29 -2.44 -5.70
N PRO A 77 -6.83 -1.68 -6.71
CA PRO A 77 -7.11 -1.96 -8.10
C PRO A 77 -6.18 -3.02 -8.71
N GLU A 78 -5.29 -3.65 -7.94
CA GLU A 78 -4.32 -4.67 -8.37
C GLU A 78 -4.95 -5.80 -9.18
N ILE A 79 -6.20 -6.15 -8.86
CA ILE A 79 -6.95 -7.18 -9.59
C ILE A 79 -7.08 -6.87 -11.09
N LYS A 80 -7.11 -5.59 -11.47
CA LYS A 80 -7.18 -5.16 -12.87
C LYS A 80 -5.91 -5.49 -13.66
N LEU A 81 -4.81 -5.75 -12.94
CA LEU A 81 -3.49 -6.10 -13.48
C LEU A 81 -3.22 -7.61 -13.33
N GLY A 82 -4.22 -8.40 -12.90
CA GLY A 82 -4.06 -9.83 -12.62
C GLY A 82 -3.27 -10.11 -11.33
N LEU A 83 -3.14 -9.11 -10.47
CA LEU A 83 -2.40 -9.17 -9.21
C LEU A 83 -3.35 -9.13 -8.01
N LEU A 84 -2.77 -9.32 -6.83
CA LEU A 84 -3.43 -9.15 -5.54
C LEU A 84 -2.61 -8.17 -4.67
N PRO A 85 -3.23 -7.53 -3.66
CA PRO A 85 -2.51 -6.72 -2.68
C PRO A 85 -1.42 -7.54 -1.99
N GLY A 86 -0.16 -7.11 -2.13
CA GLY A 86 1.01 -7.92 -1.84
C GLY A 86 1.72 -7.58 -0.53
N ALA A 87 1.40 -6.45 0.10
CA ALA A 87 2.08 -5.94 1.27
C ALA A 87 1.25 -6.02 2.56
N GLY A 88 -0.06 -6.29 2.49
CA GLY A 88 -0.93 -6.50 3.66
C GLY A 88 -2.29 -5.84 3.50
#